data_AF-E3RX70-F1
#
_entry.id   AF-E3RX70-F1
#
_cell.length_a   1.000
_cell.length_b   1.000
_cell.length_c   1.000
_cell.angle_alpha   90.00
_cell.angle_beta   90.00
_cell.angle_gamma   90.00
#
_symmetry.space_group_name_H-M   'P 1'
#
loop_
_entity.id
_entity.type
_entity.pdbx_description
1 polymer ?
#
loop_
_entity_poly.entity_id
_entity_poly.type
_entity_poly.pdbx_seq_one_letter_code
_entity_poly.pdbx_strand_id
1 'polypeptide(L)'
;MIPHLTRHVLIHPLPFSLIQIRQIPDNQEVYLDNAGYSSIVVEILEYVEKPSDEEALQYHFADLVDGTGDATTVIEQTGASMKSLPSTPLLTLSFLQTPPSPNPHPNRKTPEYTYIHLLLLRLKERETDILITINVPHYPGEYNEPAEGQQETDLMRRSHMIRERLLDTFDVKEWGLFEG
;
A
#
# COMPACT_ATOMS: atom_id res chain seq x y z
N MET A 1 9.20 24.36 0.52
CA MET A 1 10.07 23.40 -0.20
C MET A 1 10.06 22.16 0.66
N ILE A 2 9.26 21.16 0.31
CA ILE A 2 9.07 19.96 1.11
C ILE A 2 10.34 19.10 0.92
N PRO A 3 11.09 18.77 1.99
CA PRO A 3 12.25 17.89 1.88
C PRO A 3 11.82 16.46 1.51
N HIS A 4 12.68 15.74 0.78
CA HIS A 4 12.44 14.35 0.37
C HIS A 4 12.08 13.43 1.55
N LEU A 5 10.96 12.70 1.44
CA LEU A 5 10.41 11.79 2.47
C LEU A 5 11.42 10.79 3.07
N THR A 6 12.48 10.45 2.34
CA THR A 6 13.44 9.38 2.67
C THR A 6 14.21 9.61 3.97
N ARG A 7 14.22 10.85 4.46
CA ARG A 7 14.81 11.17 5.76
C ARG A 7 13.83 11.06 6.92
N HIS A 8 12.53 10.92 6.66
CA HIS A 8 11.48 11.19 7.63
C HIS A 8 10.67 9.95 8.04
N VAL A 9 10.57 8.94 7.17
CA VAL A 9 9.92 7.65 7.46
C VAL A 9 10.89 6.51 7.14
N LEU A 10 11.00 5.53 8.03
CA LEU A 10 11.85 4.35 7.79
C LEU A 10 11.03 3.06 7.82
N ILE A 11 11.25 2.23 6.81
CA ILE A 11 10.78 0.85 6.76
C ILE A 11 12.03 -0.07 6.85
N HIS A 12 12.34 -0.58 8.05
CA HIS A 12 13.60 -1.28 8.33
C HIS A 12 13.45 -2.80 8.53
N PRO A 13 14.41 -3.58 8.00
CA PRO A 13 14.61 -3.79 6.58
C PRO A 13 13.54 -4.75 6.03
N LEU A 14 12.75 -4.35 5.04
CA LEU A 14 12.03 -5.29 4.19
C LEU A 14 12.96 -5.78 3.06
N PRO A 15 12.67 -6.89 2.34
CA PRO A 15 13.41 -7.29 1.14
C PRO A 15 13.12 -6.36 -0.07
N PHE A 16 12.91 -5.08 0.20
CA PHE A 16 12.61 -4.05 -0.77
C PHE A 16 13.72 -3.00 -0.74
N SER A 17 14.10 -2.53 -1.92
CA SER A 17 15.04 -1.44 -2.09
C SER A 17 14.27 -0.16 -2.42
N LEU A 18 14.62 0.94 -1.76
CA LEU A 18 14.08 2.25 -2.08
C LEU A 18 14.55 2.65 -3.48
N ILE A 19 13.63 3.12 -4.32
CA ILE A 19 13.96 3.61 -5.65
C ILE A 19 13.79 5.13 -5.71
N GLN A 20 14.89 5.84 -5.97
CA GLN A 20 14.86 7.26 -6.30
C GLN A 20 14.91 7.45 -7.82
N ILE A 21 13.73 7.50 -8.46
CA ILE A 21 13.59 7.93 -9.85
C ILE A 21 13.08 9.37 -9.90
N ARG A 22 13.55 10.16 -10.88
CA ARG A 22 13.35 11.62 -10.97
C ARG A 22 11.89 12.08 -11.28
N GLN A 23 10.86 11.32 -10.93
CA GLN A 23 9.45 11.63 -11.22
C GLN A 23 8.47 11.25 -10.09
N ILE A 24 8.95 10.89 -8.89
CA ILE A 24 8.06 10.62 -7.75
C ILE A 24 7.71 11.95 -7.07
N PRO A 25 6.42 12.24 -6.78
CA PRO A 25 6.02 13.42 -6.01
C PRO A 25 6.77 13.53 -4.68
N ASP A 26 7.01 14.75 -4.21
CA ASP A 26 7.80 14.99 -2.99
C ASP A 26 7.14 14.39 -1.73
N ASN A 27 5.83 14.15 -1.75
CA ASN A 27 5.04 13.54 -0.67
C ASN A 27 4.94 12.00 -0.76
N GLN A 28 5.64 11.37 -1.70
CA GLN A 28 5.55 9.94 -1.96
C GLN A 28 6.92 9.23 -1.93
N GLU A 29 6.91 7.97 -1.47
CA GLU A 29 8.03 7.05 -1.59
C GLU A 29 7.61 5.72 -2.20
N VAL A 30 8.49 5.17 -3.03
CA VAL A 30 8.28 3.87 -3.67
C VAL A 30 9.46 2.95 -3.38
N TYR A 31 9.12 1.78 -2.84
CA TYR A 31 10.04 0.69 -2.58
C TYR A 31 9.67 -0.47 -3.51
N LEU A 32 10.63 -1.08 -4.20
CA LEU A 32 10.40 -2.29 -5.01
C LEU A 32 11.11 -3.48 -4.40
N ASP A 33 10.49 -4.66 -4.50
CA ASP A 33 11.17 -5.89 -4.10
C ASP A 33 12.37 -6.16 -5.03
N ASN A 34 13.33 -6.97 -4.57
CA ASN A 34 14.55 -7.25 -5.34
C ASN A 34 14.32 -8.04 -6.65
N ALA A 35 13.20 -8.74 -6.79
CA ALA A 35 12.78 -9.37 -8.04
C ALA A 35 12.01 -8.40 -8.96
N GLY A 36 11.64 -7.21 -8.46
CA GLY A 36 11.06 -6.11 -9.22
C GLY A 36 9.55 -6.22 -9.47
N TYR A 37 8.85 -7.13 -8.78
CA TYR A 37 7.44 -7.39 -9.04
C TYR A 37 6.52 -6.69 -8.05
N SER A 38 6.82 -6.79 -6.75
CA SER A 38 6.01 -6.16 -5.72
C SER A 38 6.50 -4.75 -5.42
N SER A 39 5.59 -3.86 -5.05
CA SER A 39 5.92 -2.51 -4.60
C SER A 39 5.29 -2.17 -3.27
N ILE A 40 5.92 -1.28 -2.53
CA ILE A 40 5.33 -0.57 -1.40
C ILE A 40 5.36 0.91 -1.75
N VAL A 41 4.20 1.55 -1.70
CA VAL A 41 4.09 3.00 -1.89
C VAL A 41 3.65 3.61 -0.57
N VAL A 42 4.36 4.62 -0.10
CA VAL A 42 3.98 5.42 1.06
C VAL A 42 3.66 6.81 0.55
N GLU A 43 2.51 7.35 0.91
CA GLU A 43 2.07 8.69 0.53
C GLU A 43 1.56 9.44 1.75
N ILE A 44 2.00 10.70 1.87
CA ILE A 44 1.55 11.62 2.92
C ILE A 44 0.51 12.55 2.30
N LEU A 45 -0.68 12.52 2.88
CA LEU A 45 -1.86 13.22 2.40
C LEU A 45 -2.41 14.14 3.49
N GLU A 46 -3.15 15.16 3.07
CA GLU A 46 -3.97 15.94 3.99
C GLU A 46 -5.03 15.05 4.65
N TYR A 47 -5.32 15.33 5.92
CA TYR A 47 -6.35 14.58 6.64
C TYR A 47 -7.72 14.82 6.04
N VAL A 48 -8.40 13.72 5.72
CA VAL A 48 -9.76 13.80 5.20
C VAL A 48 -10.76 13.74 6.34
N GLU A 49 -11.47 14.83 6.58
CA GLU A 49 -12.56 14.85 7.55
C GLU A 49 -13.73 13.97 7.07
N LYS A 50 -13.96 12.87 7.79
CA LYS A 50 -15.10 11.96 7.62
C LYS A 50 -15.71 11.63 8.97
N PRO A 51 -17.00 11.25 9.02
CA PRO A 51 -17.68 10.81 10.24
C PRO A 51 -16.99 9.67 11.01
N SER A 52 -16.26 8.81 10.31
CA SER A 52 -15.50 7.70 10.92
C SER A 52 -14.17 7.44 10.21
N ASP A 53 -13.29 6.67 10.85
CA ASP A 53 -12.03 6.25 10.24
C ASP A 53 -12.28 5.29 9.06
N GLU A 54 -13.35 4.48 9.12
CA GLU A 54 -13.77 3.61 8.03
C GLU A 54 -14.25 4.40 6.81
N GLU A 55 -15.00 5.48 7.01
CA GLU A 55 -15.42 6.35 5.90
C GLU A 55 -14.24 7.09 5.26
N ALA A 56 -13.22 7.44 6.04
CA ALA A 56 -11.96 7.96 5.51
C ALA A 56 -11.20 6.91 4.70
N LEU A 57 -11.13 5.66 5.18
CA LEU A 57 -10.56 4.54 4.42
C LEU A 57 -11.29 4.33 3.10
N GLN A 58 -12.62 4.34 3.10
CA GLN A 58 -13.41 4.19 1.87
C GLN A 58 -13.22 5.36 0.90
N TYR A 59 -13.02 6.58 1.40
CA TYR A 59 -12.69 7.74 0.57
C TYR A 59 -11.35 7.56 -0.15
N HIS A 60 -10.28 7.25 0.59
CA HIS A 60 -8.95 7.01 0.01
C HIS A 60 -8.94 5.78 -0.92
N PHE A 61 -9.69 4.74 -0.55
CA PHE A 61 -9.85 3.55 -1.39
C PHE A 61 -10.54 3.85 -2.72
N ALA A 62 -11.62 4.66 -2.70
CA ALA A 62 -12.32 5.05 -3.91
C ALA A 62 -11.43 5.84 -4.86
N ASP A 63 -10.64 6.78 -4.33
CA ASP A 63 -9.65 7.56 -5.12
C ASP A 63 -8.57 6.65 -5.72
N LEU A 64 -8.06 5.69 -4.94
CA LEU A 64 -7.02 4.75 -5.38
C LEU A 64 -7.45 3.87 -6.57
N VAL A 65 -8.73 3.47 -6.63
CA VAL A 65 -9.25 2.59 -7.69
C VAL A 65 -9.95 3.34 -8.82
N ASP A 66 -10.23 4.64 -8.64
CA ASP A 66 -10.91 5.45 -9.65
C ASP A 66 -10.06 5.58 -10.92
N GLY A 67 -10.72 5.58 -12.07
CA GLY A 67 -10.07 5.74 -13.38
C GLY A 67 -9.11 4.61 -13.81
N THR A 68 -8.88 3.58 -13.00
CA THR A 68 -8.01 2.43 -13.35
C THR A 68 -8.56 1.63 -14.53
N GLY A 69 -9.89 1.51 -14.60
CA GLY A 69 -10.58 0.61 -15.54
C GLY A 69 -10.59 -0.86 -15.11
N ASP A 70 -10.04 -1.17 -13.93
CA ASP A 70 -9.93 -2.51 -13.40
C ASP A 70 -11.19 -2.91 -12.61
N ALA A 71 -11.52 -4.20 -12.61
CA ALA A 71 -12.54 -4.75 -11.73
C ALA A 71 -11.97 -4.88 -10.31
N THR A 72 -12.71 -4.39 -9.32
CA THR A 72 -12.32 -4.37 -7.92
C THR A 72 -13.02 -5.46 -7.12
N THR A 73 -12.28 -6.25 -6.34
CA THR A 73 -12.87 -7.22 -5.39
C THR A 73 -12.26 -7.04 -4.00
N VAL A 74 -13.07 -6.62 -3.04
CA VAL A 74 -12.65 -6.49 -1.63
C VAL A 74 -12.59 -7.88 -0.97
N ILE A 75 -11.50 -8.15 -0.26
CA ILE A 75 -11.24 -9.44 0.40
C ILE A 75 -11.41 -9.31 1.92
N GLU A 76 -10.77 -8.33 2.53
CA GLU A 76 -10.76 -8.17 3.99
C GLU A 76 -10.61 -6.69 4.37
N GLN A 77 -11.30 -6.26 5.42
CA GLN A 77 -11.00 -5.03 6.13
C GLN A 77 -10.79 -5.34 7.62
N THR A 78 -9.70 -4.85 8.19
CA THR A 78 -9.39 -5.07 9.62
C THR A 78 -8.68 -3.87 10.24
N GLY A 79 -8.87 -3.68 11.54
CA GLY A 79 -8.10 -2.73 12.33
C GLY A 79 -6.72 -3.29 12.64
N ALA A 80 -5.72 -2.42 12.67
CA ALA A 80 -4.35 -2.78 13.01
C ALA A 80 -3.73 -1.72 13.93
N SER A 81 -2.47 -1.92 14.31
CA SER A 81 -1.72 -0.96 15.10
C SER A 81 -0.26 -0.98 14.65
N MET A 82 0.35 0.19 14.48
CA MET A 82 1.80 0.31 14.28
C MET A 82 2.49 0.18 15.63
N LYS A 83 3.56 -0.60 15.72
CA LYS A 83 4.29 -0.80 16.97
C LYS A 83 4.87 0.50 17.54
N SER A 84 5.32 1.40 16.67
CA SER A 84 5.85 2.73 17.04
C SER A 84 4.75 3.71 17.46
N LEU A 85 3.51 3.47 17.05
CA LEU A 85 2.35 4.37 17.20
C LEU A 85 1.10 3.59 17.65
N PRO A 86 1.13 2.96 18.85
CA PRO A 86 0.13 1.98 19.24
C PRO A 86 -1.28 2.57 19.45
N SER A 87 -1.37 3.87 19.73
CA SER A 87 -2.64 4.58 19.97
C SER A 87 -3.14 5.34 18.75
N THR A 88 -2.41 5.31 17.63
CA THR A 88 -2.80 6.00 16.40
C THR A 88 -3.76 5.11 15.61
N PRO A 89 -4.93 5.64 15.16
CA PRO A 89 -5.86 4.87 14.35
C PRO A 89 -5.21 4.35 13.08
N LEU A 90 -5.35 3.05 12.85
CA LEU A 90 -4.86 2.37 11.65
C LEU A 90 -5.89 1.36 11.19
N LEU A 91 -6.33 1.50 9.93
CA LEU A 91 -7.18 0.53 9.26
C LEU A 91 -6.44 -0.07 8.07
N THR A 92 -6.76 -1.32 7.76
CA THR A 92 -6.21 -2.03 6.61
C THR A 92 -7.33 -2.62 5.76
N LEU A 93 -7.15 -2.58 4.45
CA LEU A 93 -8.07 -3.11 3.44
C LEU A 93 -7.26 -3.93 2.43
N SER A 94 -7.62 -5.20 2.25
CA SER A 94 -7.02 -6.07 1.24
C SER A 94 -8.01 -6.30 0.10
N PHE A 95 -7.57 -6.13 -1.13
CA PHE A 95 -8.44 -6.22 -2.31
C PHE A 95 -7.66 -6.64 -3.57
N LEU A 96 -8.40 -6.98 -4.62
CA LEU A 96 -7.88 -7.30 -5.95
C LEU A 96 -8.25 -6.18 -6.93
N GLN A 97 -7.30 -5.83 -7.81
CA GLN A 97 -7.54 -5.12 -9.07
C GLN A 97 -7.30 -6.08 -10.23
N THR A 98 -8.33 -6.32 -11.05
CA THR A 98 -8.28 -7.24 -12.19
C THR A 98 -8.43 -6.44 -13.48
N PRO A 99 -7.42 -6.40 -14.36
CA PRO A 99 -7.51 -5.69 -15.62
C PRO A 99 -8.68 -6.15 -16.51
N PRO A 100 -9.28 -5.26 -17.31
CA PRO A 100 -10.40 -5.61 -18.16
C PRO A 100 -10.00 -6.62 -19.24
N SER A 101 -10.95 -7.48 -19.63
CA SER A 101 -10.80 -8.43 -20.73
C SER A 101 -11.71 -8.02 -21.91
N PRO A 102 -11.16 -7.78 -23.12
CA PRO A 102 -9.76 -7.95 -23.50
C PRO A 102 -8.84 -6.85 -22.94
N ASN A 103 -7.56 -7.19 -22.69
CA ASN A 103 -6.56 -6.26 -22.18
C ASN A 103 -6.39 -5.06 -23.15
N PRO A 104 -6.60 -3.80 -22.70
CA PRO A 104 -6.46 -2.61 -23.54
C PRO A 104 -5.01 -2.32 -23.94
N HIS A 105 -4.03 -2.94 -23.25
CA HIS A 105 -2.61 -2.78 -23.49
C HIS A 105 -1.93 -4.14 -23.81
N PRO A 106 -2.29 -4.81 -24.92
CA PRO A 106 -1.87 -6.19 -25.20
C PRO A 106 -0.35 -6.35 -25.41
N ASN A 107 0.37 -5.26 -25.68
CA ASN A 107 1.83 -5.26 -25.87
C ASN A 107 2.62 -5.05 -24.57
N ARG A 108 1.95 -4.80 -23.44
CA ARG A 108 2.58 -4.67 -22.12
C ARG A 108 2.42 -5.98 -21.36
N LYS A 109 3.43 -6.32 -20.56
CA LYS A 109 3.28 -7.40 -19.58
C LYS A 109 2.27 -6.92 -18.53
N THR A 110 1.09 -7.53 -18.52
CA THR A 110 -0.03 -7.16 -17.64
C THR A 110 -0.31 -8.33 -16.69
N PRO A 111 -0.47 -8.09 -15.38
CA PRO A 111 -0.85 -9.15 -14.46
C PRO A 111 -2.28 -9.61 -14.72
N GLU A 112 -2.61 -10.85 -14.33
CA GLU A 112 -3.99 -11.34 -14.31
C GLU A 112 -4.81 -10.59 -13.27
N TYR A 113 -4.18 -10.29 -12.13
CA TYR A 113 -4.70 -9.41 -11.10
C TYR A 113 -3.55 -8.88 -10.25
N THR A 114 -3.79 -7.79 -9.53
CA THR A 114 -2.89 -7.29 -8.48
C THR A 114 -3.59 -7.44 -7.13
N TYR A 115 -2.94 -8.14 -6.19
CA TYR A 115 -3.37 -8.18 -4.80
C TYR A 115 -2.77 -7.01 -4.05
N ILE A 116 -3.61 -6.22 -3.39
CA ILE A 116 -3.23 -4.94 -2.80
C ILE A 116 -3.63 -4.92 -1.33
N HIS A 117 -2.69 -4.57 -0.45
CA HIS A 117 -3.01 -4.12 0.90
C HIS A 117 -2.94 -2.59 0.93
N LEU A 118 -4.03 -1.96 1.32
CA LEU A 118 -4.11 -0.54 1.64
C LEU A 118 -4.11 -0.38 3.16
N LEU A 119 -3.22 0.45 3.70
CA LEU A 119 -3.18 0.81 5.11
C LEU A 119 -3.37 2.32 5.22
N LEU A 120 -4.30 2.73 6.08
CA LEU A 120 -4.57 4.13 6.39
C LEU A 120 -4.18 4.41 7.85
N LEU A 121 -3.05 5.07 8.06
CA LEU A 121 -2.57 5.53 9.37
C LEU A 121 -2.95 7.00 9.57
N ARG A 122 -3.77 7.30 10.58
CA ARG A 122 -4.38 8.64 10.74
C ARG A 122 -3.73 9.45 11.86
N LEU A 123 -2.96 10.47 11.51
CA LEU A 123 -2.31 11.38 12.46
C LEU A 123 -3.22 12.60 12.72
N LYS A 124 -4.31 12.38 13.47
CA LYS A 124 -5.36 13.39 13.73
C LYS A 124 -4.82 14.72 14.28
N GLU A 125 -3.89 14.67 15.24
CA GLU A 125 -3.29 15.87 15.85
C GLU A 125 -2.43 16.69 14.88
N ARG A 126 -2.11 16.12 13.72
CA ARG A 126 -1.25 16.70 12.69
C ARG A 126 -1.98 16.91 11.37
N GLU A 127 -3.31 16.75 11.37
CA GLU A 127 -4.14 16.89 10.17
C GLU A 127 -3.54 16.16 8.95
N THR A 128 -2.99 14.96 9.18
CA THR A 128 -2.34 14.14 8.16
C THR A 128 -2.91 12.73 8.13
N ASP A 129 -3.14 12.21 6.92
CA ASP A 129 -3.35 10.78 6.66
C ASP A 129 -2.10 10.22 5.95
N ILE A 130 -1.55 9.10 6.44
CA ILE A 130 -0.47 8.37 5.75
C ILE A 130 -1.09 7.14 5.10
N LEU A 131 -1.01 7.09 3.77
CA LEU A 131 -1.50 5.98 2.97
C LEU A 131 -0.33 5.07 2.59
N ILE A 132 -0.46 3.78 2.85
CA ILE A 132 0.55 2.79 2.46
C ILE A 132 -0.11 1.72 1.62
N THR A 133 0.37 1.51 0.39
CA THR A 133 -0.07 0.40 -0.46
C THR A 133 1.04 -0.63 -0.64
N ILE A 134 0.70 -1.90 -0.51
CA ILE A 134 1.58 -3.02 -0.86
C ILE A 134 0.96 -3.69 -2.08
N ASN A 135 1.56 -3.51 -3.25
CA ASN A 135 1.05 -4.01 -4.53
C ASN A 135 1.79 -5.28 -4.92
N VAL A 136 1.04 -6.34 -5.20
CA VAL A 136 1.58 -7.66 -5.48
C VAL A 136 0.93 -8.22 -6.74
N PRO A 137 1.54 -7.97 -7.91
CA PRO A 137 0.99 -8.40 -9.19
C PRO A 137 1.21 -9.88 -9.45
N HIS A 138 0.15 -10.57 -9.90
CA HIS A 138 0.17 -11.98 -10.26
C HIS A 138 0.19 -12.13 -11.78
N TYR A 139 1.34 -12.52 -12.32
CA TYR A 139 1.49 -12.75 -13.76
C TYR A 139 1.25 -14.22 -14.13
N PRO A 140 0.62 -14.49 -15.29
CA PRO A 140 0.39 -15.86 -15.75
C PRO A 140 1.68 -16.69 -15.74
N GLY A 141 1.66 -17.85 -15.08
CA GLY A 141 2.79 -18.78 -15.05
C GLY A 141 3.97 -18.40 -14.15
N GLU A 142 3.89 -17.29 -13.39
CA GLU A 142 4.95 -16.84 -12.47
C GLU A 142 4.64 -17.13 -10.99
N TYR A 143 3.49 -17.77 -10.71
CA TYR A 143 3.08 -18.17 -9.38
C TYR A 143 2.47 -19.57 -9.39
N ASN A 144 2.53 -20.24 -8.24
CA ASN A 144 1.81 -21.49 -8.03
C ASN A 144 0.37 -21.17 -7.66
N GLU A 145 -0.58 -21.91 -8.24
CA GLU A 145 -1.96 -21.93 -7.77
C GLU A 145 -2.01 -22.23 -6.26
N PRO A 146 -3.03 -21.73 -5.53
CA PRO A 146 -3.22 -22.09 -4.13
C PRO A 146 -3.19 -23.62 -3.97
N ALA A 147 -2.53 -24.11 -2.91
CA ALA A 147 -2.55 -25.55 -2.64
C ALA A 147 -4.01 -26.03 -2.41
N GLU A 148 -4.27 -27.30 -2.64
CA GLU A 148 -5.62 -27.86 -2.53
C GLU A 148 -6.24 -27.54 -1.16
N GLY A 149 -7.43 -26.92 -1.17
CA GLY A 149 -8.13 -26.46 0.03
C GLY A 149 -7.70 -25.09 0.57
N GLN A 150 -6.78 -24.38 -0.10
CA GLN A 150 -6.35 -23.02 0.25
C GLN A 150 -6.94 -22.00 -0.72
N GLN A 151 -7.20 -20.79 -0.22
CA GLN A 151 -7.68 -19.68 -1.04
C GLN A 151 -6.55 -18.74 -1.49
N GLU A 152 -5.41 -18.76 -0.78
CA GLU A 152 -4.30 -17.85 -1.00
C GLU A 152 -3.12 -18.52 -1.72
N THR A 153 -2.51 -17.79 -2.65
CA THR A 153 -1.23 -18.17 -3.26
C THR A 153 -0.06 -17.90 -2.30
N ASP A 154 1.10 -18.49 -2.56
CA ASP A 154 2.33 -18.20 -1.79
C ASP A 154 2.74 -16.72 -1.87
N LEU A 155 2.39 -16.04 -2.95
CA LEU A 155 2.68 -14.64 -3.13
C LEU A 155 1.78 -13.77 -2.24
N MET A 156 0.49 -14.10 -2.09
CA MET A 156 -0.42 -13.45 -1.13
C MET A 156 0.03 -13.69 0.31
N ARG A 157 0.42 -14.92 0.67
CA ARG A 157 0.95 -15.18 2.02
C ARG A 157 2.19 -14.38 2.35
N ARG A 158 3.10 -14.23 1.38
CA ARG A 158 4.28 -13.36 1.52
C ARG A 158 3.90 -11.90 1.67
N SER A 159 2.86 -11.41 0.99
CA SER A 159 2.39 -10.03 1.13
C SER A 159 1.82 -9.75 2.52
N HIS A 160 1.10 -10.71 3.11
CA HIS A 160 0.69 -10.62 4.52
C HIS A 160 1.89 -10.53 5.45
N MET A 161 2.94 -11.34 5.27
CA MET A 161 4.16 -11.24 6.09
C MET A 161 4.87 -9.90 5.94
N ILE A 162 4.86 -9.32 4.73
CA ILE A 162 5.41 -7.99 4.47
C ILE A 162 4.59 -6.93 5.21
N ARG A 163 3.25 -7.01 5.16
CA ARG A 163 2.33 -6.15 5.92
C ARG A 163 2.64 -6.21 7.42
N GLU A 164 2.69 -7.40 8.02
CA GLU A 164 2.97 -7.55 9.46
C GLU A 164 4.33 -6.97 9.83
N ARG A 165 5.36 -7.21 9.01
CA ARG A 165 6.68 -6.64 9.25
C ARG A 165 6.69 -5.13 9.10
N LEU A 166 5.90 -4.56 8.19
CA LEU A 166 5.71 -3.12 8.07
C LEU A 166 5.05 -2.55 9.33
N LEU A 167 4.01 -3.20 9.87
CA LEU A 167 3.38 -2.80 11.15
C LEU A 167 4.37 -2.78 12.33
N ASP A 168 5.32 -3.71 12.34
CA ASP A 168 6.35 -3.81 13.37
C ASP A 168 7.47 -2.79 13.25
N THR A 169 7.73 -2.27 12.05
CA THR A 169 8.99 -1.57 11.73
C THR A 169 8.83 -0.17 11.19
N PHE A 170 7.63 0.20 10.74
CA PHE A 170 7.31 1.56 10.32
C PHE A 170 7.55 2.53 11.46
N ASP A 171 8.33 3.58 11.22
CA ASP A 171 8.61 4.59 12.21
C ASP A 171 8.75 5.97 11.58
N VAL A 172 8.16 6.96 12.25
CA VAL A 172 8.25 8.38 11.89
C VAL A 172 9.46 8.97 12.62
N LYS A 173 10.50 9.30 11.86
CA LYS A 173 11.77 9.81 12.39
C LYS A 173 11.78 11.32 12.59
N GLU A 174 11.03 12.05 11.79
CA GLU A 174 11.03 13.52 11.81
C GLU A 174 9.61 14.08 11.76
N TRP A 175 9.11 14.43 12.94
CA TRP A 175 7.74 14.93 13.13
C TRP A 175 7.50 16.35 12.61
N GLY A 176 8.57 17.13 12.42
CA GLY A 176 8.48 18.47 11.82
C GLY A 176 7.97 18.47 10.38
N LEU A 177 7.90 17.30 9.73
CA LEU A 177 7.28 17.13 8.42
C LEU A 177 5.79 17.50 8.40
N PHE A 178 5.11 17.36 9.54
CA PHE A 178 3.67 17.58 9.67
C PHE A 178 3.30 18.89 10.38
N GLU A 179 4.25 19.81 10.53
CA GLU A 179 4.06 21.10 11.24
C GLU A 179 3.84 22.28 10.27
N GLY A 180 3.24 22.01 9.10
CA GLY A 180 2.92 23.01 8.08
C GLY A 180 1.91 24.05 8.55
#